data_AF-A0A4P5Y269-F1
#
_entry.id   AF-A0A4P5Y269-F1
#
_cell.length_a   1.000
_cell.length_b   1.000
_cell.length_c   1.000
_cell.angle_alpha   90.00
_cell.angle_beta   90.00
_cell.angle_gamma   90.00
#
_symmetry.space_group_name_H-M   'P 1'
#
loop_
_entity.id
_entity.type
_entity.pdbx_description
1 polymer ?
#
loop_
_entity_poly.entity_id
_entity_poly.type
_entity_poly.pdbx_seq_one_letter_code
_entity_poly.pdbx_strand_id
1 'polypeptide(L)'
;MRNPVFHAFAATSVVLAMVAGLPAAEPAPRLQQAEAAIARHSKGDPKVQLIAATLLGGSGNEWLAGGGVAADGSVLVAGCTATIPDTIGGQVPVVFGTDGKAPKAITNAMEAHGTPFVAKLSADGSKVLKVARLPVGSGTITSAVVTPDGGICLVGLAGVNVQTVPELVDALPKADGEKADEDDSRQAVLIVKLSADLDRILWSRRANVSTRGPVVRLVGDDIDVRTRPALRLAQDGSLKTTWIVSLGQGHTWMTWEDPIARRHWVARNSAFGADWSTGNADWLRISGKDDGKTWTMLYCWGGAARSTDAMWPTDLSAIFDVGGDPQGKVWVVAQVDGPDSIMNRVPYDLRTRTGLTGLGLPITGVEIDRVQMHAGIRTTKNKHSPEHATNMIFRQWMPVAWLGRINPDTCQMEAATAWCGFDGETGLPRFTTIDRVAADQDTVVITGNCEDGNLPVTQGSLGKLKKRGNFLAIFNGALDQVRYATVLPGVAATLIRDISDMRNTRSALSISRMPDGRQMVLMVGGADRPAVTTPGCAQPTFAGGASDGYLTLLEVKP
;
A
#
# COMPACT_ATOMS: atom_id res chain seq x y z
N MET A 1 -35.63 -71.68 25.38
CA MET A 1 -35.09 -71.28 26.70
C MET A 1 -34.03 -70.21 26.48
N ARG A 2 -34.20 -69.07 27.15
CA ARG A 2 -33.38 -67.84 27.14
C ARG A 2 -33.36 -67.03 25.83
N ASN A 3 -33.64 -65.75 26.04
CA ASN A 3 -33.93 -64.66 25.12
C ASN A 3 -32.76 -63.62 25.27
N PRO A 4 -32.82 -62.38 24.73
CA PRO A 4 -32.08 -61.91 23.54
C PRO A 4 -31.22 -60.65 23.82
N VAL A 5 -30.47 -60.11 22.84
CA VAL A 5 -30.30 -58.64 22.66
C VAL A 5 -29.93 -58.34 21.19
N PHE A 6 -30.85 -57.73 20.44
CA PHE A 6 -30.55 -56.81 19.34
C PHE A 6 -31.47 -55.61 19.55
N HIS A 7 -30.90 -54.45 19.88
CA HIS A 7 -31.65 -53.20 19.99
C HIS A 7 -31.84 -52.60 18.59
N ALA A 8 -33.07 -52.60 18.12
CA ALA A 8 -33.59 -51.60 17.20
C ALA A 8 -34.26 -50.51 18.04
N PHE A 9 -33.81 -49.26 17.92
CA PHE A 9 -34.56 -48.11 18.42
C PHE A 9 -35.30 -47.48 17.24
N ALA A 10 -36.60 -47.77 17.17
CA ALA A 10 -37.57 -46.87 16.59
C ALA A 10 -38.10 -46.00 17.74
N ALA A 11 -37.89 -44.69 17.66
CA ALA A 11 -38.61 -43.71 18.45
C ALA A 11 -39.05 -42.58 17.53
N THR A 12 -40.27 -42.74 17.04
CA THR A 12 -41.12 -41.66 16.55
C THR A 12 -41.22 -40.60 17.63
N SER A 13 -40.83 -39.36 17.34
CA SER A 13 -41.25 -38.20 18.12
C SER A 13 -41.62 -37.09 17.15
N VAL A 14 -42.93 -36.92 17.05
CA VAL A 14 -43.62 -35.80 16.46
C VAL A 14 -43.25 -34.55 17.26
N VAL A 15 -42.51 -33.64 16.63
CA VAL A 15 -42.56 -32.21 16.94
C VAL A 15 -42.81 -31.50 15.61
N LEU A 16 -44.07 -31.55 15.19
CA LEU A 16 -44.61 -30.63 14.19
C LEU A 16 -44.93 -29.32 14.91
N ALA A 17 -43.90 -28.55 15.25
CA ALA A 17 -44.06 -27.18 15.70
C ALA A 17 -44.16 -26.28 14.46
N MET A 18 -45.32 -25.65 14.33
CA MET A 18 -45.65 -24.67 13.30
C MET A 18 -44.57 -23.58 13.21
N VAL A 19 -43.76 -23.62 12.16
CA VAL A 19 -43.04 -22.44 11.62
C VAL A 19 -43.65 -22.12 10.26
N ALA A 20 -44.96 -21.96 10.24
CA ALA A 20 -45.68 -21.35 9.14
C ALA A 20 -46.31 -20.08 9.70
N GLY A 21 -45.70 -18.93 9.43
CA GLY A 21 -46.26 -17.63 9.81
C GLY A 21 -45.32 -16.63 10.46
N LEU A 22 -44.00 -16.84 10.49
CA LEU A 22 -43.11 -15.68 10.65
C LEU A 22 -43.17 -14.91 9.33
N PRO A 23 -43.71 -13.68 9.29
CA PRO A 23 -43.56 -12.85 8.10
C PRO A 23 -42.07 -12.79 7.81
N ALA A 24 -41.69 -12.99 6.55
CA ALA A 24 -40.33 -12.72 6.11
C ALA A 24 -39.99 -11.34 6.67
N ALA A 25 -39.06 -11.28 7.63
CA ALA A 25 -38.68 -10.02 8.24
C ALA A 25 -38.29 -9.12 7.08
N GLU A 26 -39.03 -8.02 6.89
CA GLU A 26 -38.67 -7.03 5.88
C GLU A 26 -37.18 -6.76 6.02
N PRO A 27 -36.41 -6.75 4.93
CA PRO A 27 -34.97 -6.48 5.00
C PRO A 27 -34.78 -5.24 5.86
N ALA A 28 -34.09 -5.43 6.99
CA ALA A 28 -34.05 -4.45 8.05
C ALA A 28 -33.75 -3.06 7.46
N PRO A 29 -34.36 -1.96 7.95
CA PRO A 29 -34.19 -0.62 7.40
C PRO A 29 -32.73 -0.20 7.12
N ARG A 30 -31.76 -0.83 7.81
CA ARG A 30 -30.32 -0.67 7.61
C ARG A 30 -29.79 -1.21 6.28
N LEU A 31 -30.30 -2.33 5.77
CA LEU A 31 -29.88 -2.86 4.47
C LEU A 31 -30.35 -1.95 3.34
N GLN A 32 -31.62 -1.51 3.37
CA GLN A 32 -32.15 -0.54 2.41
C GLN A 32 -31.43 0.82 2.50
N GLN A 33 -31.08 1.29 3.71
CA GLN A 33 -30.27 2.50 3.89
C GLN A 33 -28.84 2.33 3.34
N ALA A 34 -28.21 1.18 3.56
CA ALA A 34 -26.90 0.85 3.01
C ALA A 34 -26.95 0.76 1.49
N GLU A 35 -27.94 0.07 0.92
CA GLU A 35 -28.18 0.00 -0.52
C GLU A 35 -28.44 1.38 -1.14
N ALA A 36 -29.24 2.23 -0.48
CA ALA A 36 -29.49 3.60 -0.92
C ALA A 36 -28.27 4.53 -0.77
N ALA A 37 -27.38 4.27 0.19
CA ALA A 37 -26.09 4.95 0.30
C ALA A 37 -25.15 4.49 -0.82
N ILE A 38 -25.01 3.17 -1.02
CA ILE A 38 -24.23 2.57 -2.11
C ILE A 38 -24.72 3.10 -3.46
N ALA A 39 -26.03 3.14 -3.70
CA ALA A 39 -26.63 3.65 -4.94
C ALA A 39 -26.41 5.16 -5.17
N ARG A 40 -26.34 5.97 -4.09
CA ARG A 40 -25.99 7.39 -4.21
C ARG A 40 -24.53 7.58 -4.60
N HIS A 41 -23.63 6.75 -4.07
CA HIS A 41 -22.20 6.81 -4.39
C HIS A 41 -21.85 6.07 -5.69
N SER A 42 -22.71 5.18 -6.19
CA SER A 42 -22.42 4.35 -7.37
C SER A 42 -22.47 5.11 -8.69
N LYS A 43 -22.96 6.36 -8.75
CA LYS A 43 -22.93 7.14 -10.01
C LYS A 43 -21.51 7.58 -10.40
N GLY A 44 -20.61 7.69 -9.42
CA GLY A 44 -19.31 8.33 -9.63
C GLY A 44 -19.43 9.81 -9.96
N ASP A 45 -18.29 10.47 -10.06
CA ASP A 45 -18.14 11.83 -10.54
C ASP A 45 -17.83 11.80 -12.05
N PRO A 46 -18.66 12.39 -12.92
CA PRO A 46 -18.40 12.44 -14.36
C PRO A 46 -17.13 13.20 -14.73
N LYS A 47 -16.54 13.96 -13.79
CA LYS A 47 -15.24 14.60 -13.95
C LYS A 47 -14.08 13.62 -13.83
N VAL A 48 -14.29 12.41 -13.32
CA VAL A 48 -13.26 11.36 -13.31
C VAL A 48 -13.48 10.44 -14.51
N GLN A 49 -12.47 10.37 -15.37
CA GLN A 49 -12.49 9.58 -16.58
C GLN A 49 -11.38 8.53 -16.56
N LEU A 50 -11.74 7.26 -16.69
CA LEU A 50 -10.79 6.21 -17.00
C LEU A 50 -10.26 6.41 -18.43
N ILE A 51 -8.97 6.64 -18.57
CA ILE A 51 -8.30 6.85 -19.86
C ILE A 51 -7.81 5.51 -20.41
N ALA A 52 -7.04 4.78 -19.59
CA ALA A 52 -6.46 3.52 -20.01
C ALA A 52 -6.37 2.53 -18.84
N ALA A 53 -6.52 1.25 -19.16
CA ALA A 53 -6.06 0.16 -18.33
C ALA A 53 -5.40 -0.88 -19.24
N THR A 54 -4.13 -1.19 -19.00
CA THR A 54 -3.36 -2.01 -19.93
C THR A 54 -2.35 -2.89 -19.21
N LEU A 55 -2.01 -4.00 -19.86
CA LEU A 55 -0.88 -4.81 -19.46
C LEU A 55 0.40 -4.23 -20.07
N LEU A 56 1.54 -4.62 -19.52
CA LEU A 56 2.85 -4.26 -20.03
C LEU A 56 3.84 -5.37 -19.69
N GLY A 57 4.13 -6.21 -20.67
CA GLY A 57 4.99 -7.38 -20.48
C GLY A 57 5.66 -7.83 -21.77
N GLY A 58 6.45 -8.88 -21.62
CA GLY A 58 7.07 -9.63 -22.70
C GLY A 58 6.90 -11.13 -22.46
N SER A 59 7.86 -11.92 -22.94
CA SER A 59 7.94 -13.35 -22.61
C SER A 59 8.45 -13.64 -21.20
N GLY A 60 8.70 -12.59 -20.39
CA GLY A 60 9.25 -12.70 -19.05
C GLY A 60 8.22 -12.63 -17.94
N ASN A 61 8.68 -12.39 -16.71
CA ASN A 61 7.79 -12.15 -15.59
C ASN A 61 7.97 -10.69 -15.19
N GLU A 62 7.11 -9.84 -15.73
CA GLU A 62 7.15 -8.39 -15.52
C GLU A 62 6.28 -7.96 -14.35
N TRP A 63 6.71 -6.87 -13.70
CA TRP A 63 5.89 -6.10 -12.80
C TRP A 63 6.29 -4.63 -12.82
N LEU A 64 5.36 -3.75 -12.44
CA LEU A 64 5.63 -2.32 -12.32
C LEU A 64 5.77 -1.91 -10.85
N ALA A 65 6.63 -0.92 -10.62
CA ALA A 65 7.03 -0.45 -9.29
C ALA A 65 6.85 1.08 -9.10
N GLY A 66 6.58 1.82 -10.16
CA GLY A 66 6.35 3.26 -10.09
C GLY A 66 6.22 3.90 -11.46
N GLY A 67 6.05 5.22 -11.47
CA GLY A 67 5.86 5.99 -12.70
C GLY A 67 5.25 7.36 -12.44
N GLY A 68 4.79 8.00 -13.51
CA GLY A 68 4.05 9.25 -13.48
C GLY A 68 3.68 9.71 -14.89
N VAL A 69 3.03 10.86 -14.99
CA VAL A 69 2.72 11.51 -16.26
C VAL A 69 3.63 12.71 -16.45
N ALA A 70 4.33 12.76 -17.58
CA ALA A 70 5.20 13.87 -17.96
C ALA A 70 4.37 15.08 -18.43
N ALA A 71 4.99 16.25 -18.52
CA ALA A 71 4.30 17.49 -18.89
C ALA A 71 3.67 17.47 -20.29
N ASP A 72 4.22 16.66 -21.21
CA ASP A 72 3.67 16.42 -22.56
C ASP A 72 2.47 15.46 -22.59
N GLY A 73 2.08 14.93 -21.42
CA GLY A 73 1.01 13.95 -21.27
C GLY A 73 1.45 12.50 -21.42
N SER A 74 2.68 12.23 -21.87
CA SER A 74 3.18 10.86 -21.98
C SER A 74 3.28 10.19 -20.61
N VAL A 75 3.06 8.88 -20.58
CA VAL A 75 3.09 8.09 -19.34
C VAL A 75 4.42 7.36 -19.26
N LEU A 76 5.16 7.58 -18.18
CA LEU A 76 6.41 6.86 -17.89
C LEU A 76 6.14 5.87 -16.75
N VAL A 77 6.36 4.59 -17.02
CA VAL A 77 6.24 3.53 -16.02
C VAL A 77 7.54 2.76 -15.91
N ALA A 78 7.91 2.40 -14.68
CA ALA A 78 9.11 1.63 -14.40
C ALA A 78 8.77 0.32 -13.70
N GLY A 79 9.57 -0.69 -13.99
CA GLY A 79 9.36 -2.04 -13.51
C GLY A 79 10.61 -2.88 -13.55
N CYS A 80 10.41 -4.17 -13.37
CA CYS A 80 11.45 -5.18 -13.53
C CYS A 80 10.90 -6.36 -14.29
N THR A 81 11.78 -7.01 -15.03
CA THR A 81 11.52 -8.33 -15.61
C THR A 81 12.48 -9.34 -15.02
N ALA A 82 11.97 -10.55 -14.76
CA ALA A 82 12.77 -11.66 -14.26
C ALA A 82 13.56 -12.40 -15.34
N THR A 83 13.21 -12.22 -16.60
CA THR A 83 13.94 -12.79 -17.74
C THR A 83 14.26 -11.69 -18.74
N ILE A 84 14.93 -12.01 -19.84
CA ILE A 84 15.28 -11.03 -20.86
C ILE A 84 14.26 -11.19 -22.00
N PRO A 85 13.15 -10.44 -22.01
CA PRO A 85 12.24 -10.51 -23.14
C PRO A 85 12.87 -9.80 -24.35
N ASP A 86 12.69 -10.36 -25.54
CA ASP A 86 13.10 -9.73 -26.80
C ASP A 86 12.37 -8.40 -27.03
N THR A 87 11.13 -8.31 -26.54
CA THR A 87 10.30 -7.10 -26.59
C THR A 87 9.48 -6.93 -25.31
N ILE A 88 9.22 -5.68 -24.93
CA ILE A 88 8.26 -5.33 -23.86
C ILE A 88 7.19 -4.44 -24.48
N GLY A 89 5.93 -4.85 -24.40
CA GLY A 89 4.83 -4.17 -25.09
C GLY A 89 5.05 -4.03 -26.61
N GLY A 90 5.71 -5.03 -27.21
CA GLY A 90 6.05 -5.05 -28.64
C GLY A 90 7.24 -4.18 -29.05
N GLN A 91 7.90 -3.49 -28.12
CA GLN A 91 9.09 -2.66 -28.40
C GLN A 91 10.38 -3.37 -28.01
N VAL A 92 11.41 -3.29 -28.86
CA VAL A 92 12.76 -3.75 -28.54
C VAL A 92 13.40 -2.74 -27.57
N PRO A 93 13.80 -3.15 -26.36
CA PRO A 93 14.37 -2.22 -25.37
C PRO A 93 15.70 -1.61 -25.81
N VAL A 94 15.88 -0.31 -25.60
CA VAL A 94 17.22 0.31 -25.59
C VAL A 94 17.95 -0.16 -24.33
N VAL A 95 19.13 -0.74 -24.49
CA VAL A 95 19.91 -1.28 -23.37
C VAL A 95 21.00 -0.27 -22.97
N PHE A 96 20.97 0.18 -21.71
CA PHE A 96 21.99 1.07 -21.17
C PHE A 96 23.12 0.28 -20.49
N GLY A 97 24.18 -0.03 -21.24
CA GLY A 97 25.34 -0.76 -20.74
C GLY A 97 25.51 -2.11 -21.43
N THR A 98 26.12 -3.07 -20.74
CA THR A 98 26.36 -4.43 -21.27
C THR A 98 25.77 -5.46 -20.34
N ASP A 99 24.96 -6.36 -20.89
CA ASP A 99 24.37 -7.45 -20.11
C ASP A 99 25.46 -8.33 -19.51
N GLY A 100 25.35 -8.56 -18.21
CA GLY A 100 26.14 -9.57 -17.53
C GLY A 100 25.57 -10.97 -17.76
N LYS A 101 26.15 -11.95 -17.07
CA LYS A 101 25.55 -13.29 -17.03
C LYS A 101 24.17 -13.19 -16.40
N ALA A 102 23.16 -13.73 -17.09
CA ALA A 102 21.81 -13.84 -16.54
C ALA A 102 21.87 -14.59 -15.20
N PRO A 103 21.26 -14.06 -14.13
CA PRO A 103 21.19 -14.78 -12.86
C PRO A 103 20.45 -16.10 -13.05
N LYS A 104 20.74 -17.08 -12.18
CA LYS A 104 19.89 -18.28 -12.10
C LYS A 104 18.47 -17.81 -11.76
N ALA A 105 17.46 -18.52 -12.26
CA ALA A 105 16.04 -18.17 -12.18
C ALA A 105 15.71 -17.39 -10.90
N ILE A 106 15.17 -16.17 -11.08
CA ILE A 106 14.79 -15.31 -9.95
C ILE A 106 13.66 -15.99 -9.20
N THR A 107 13.91 -16.34 -7.94
CA THR A 107 12.91 -16.95 -7.06
C THR A 107 12.14 -15.91 -6.26
N ASN A 108 12.66 -14.68 -6.15
CA ASN A 108 12.08 -13.63 -5.32
C ASN A 108 12.19 -12.22 -5.95
N ALA A 109 11.12 -11.42 -5.93
CA ALA A 109 11.10 -10.06 -6.51
C ALA A 109 12.06 -9.08 -5.83
N MET A 110 12.49 -9.40 -4.61
CA MET A 110 13.48 -8.67 -3.82
C MET A 110 14.90 -9.19 -4.01
N GLU A 111 15.11 -10.30 -4.72
CA GLU A 111 16.46 -10.66 -5.12
C GLU A 111 16.97 -9.59 -6.07
N ALA A 112 18.17 -9.07 -5.79
CA ALA A 112 18.82 -8.04 -6.61
C ALA A 112 19.36 -8.64 -7.94
N HIS A 113 18.49 -9.33 -8.65
CA HIS A 113 18.79 -10.13 -9.83
C HIS A 113 17.87 -9.77 -11.00
N GLY A 114 16.94 -8.83 -10.81
CA GLY A 114 16.05 -8.36 -11.86
C GLY A 114 16.76 -7.63 -13.00
N THR A 115 15.97 -7.31 -14.02
CA THR A 115 16.36 -6.37 -15.09
C THR A 115 15.42 -5.16 -15.04
N PRO A 116 15.86 -4.03 -14.46
CA PRO A 116 15.11 -2.79 -14.46
C PRO A 116 14.76 -2.33 -15.86
N PHE A 117 13.51 -1.91 -16.06
CA PHE A 117 13.08 -1.29 -17.31
C PHE A 117 12.17 -0.09 -17.08
N VAL A 118 12.07 0.76 -18.10
CA VAL A 118 11.14 1.87 -18.19
C VAL A 118 10.47 1.84 -19.54
N ALA A 119 9.15 2.01 -19.56
CA ALA A 119 8.38 2.21 -20.77
C ALA A 119 7.78 3.62 -20.81
N LYS A 120 7.83 4.25 -21.99
CA LYS A 120 7.11 5.47 -22.34
C LYS A 120 5.90 5.07 -23.17
N LEU A 121 4.71 5.41 -22.70
CA LEU A 121 3.45 5.21 -23.41
C LEU A 121 2.90 6.55 -23.91
N SER A 122 2.04 6.49 -24.92
CA SER A 122 1.26 7.64 -25.38
C SER A 122 0.36 8.17 -24.26
N ALA A 123 -0.08 9.43 -24.39
CA ALA A 123 -0.87 10.10 -23.35
C ALA A 123 -2.22 9.42 -23.05
N ASP A 124 -2.76 8.70 -24.03
CA ASP A 124 -3.98 7.90 -23.91
C ASP A 124 -3.70 6.44 -23.48
N GLY A 125 -2.45 6.07 -23.22
CA GLY A 125 -2.04 4.69 -22.88
C GLY A 125 -2.30 3.65 -23.98
N SER A 126 -2.60 4.07 -25.21
CA SER A 126 -2.95 3.16 -26.32
C SER A 126 -1.74 2.54 -27.01
N LYS A 127 -0.53 3.09 -26.82
CA LYS A 127 0.70 2.61 -27.46
C LYS A 127 1.90 2.68 -26.53
N VAL A 128 2.73 1.63 -26.56
CA VAL A 128 4.11 1.71 -26.05
C VAL A 128 4.97 2.38 -27.11
N LEU A 129 5.45 3.60 -26.82
CA LEU A 129 6.25 4.41 -27.73
C LEU A 129 7.72 4.01 -27.70
N LYS A 130 8.23 3.71 -26.50
CA LYS A 130 9.63 3.34 -26.30
C LYS A 130 9.82 2.56 -25.03
N VAL A 131 10.80 1.67 -25.03
CA VAL A 131 11.26 0.96 -23.83
C VAL A 131 12.76 1.12 -23.72
N ALA A 132 13.24 1.36 -22.51
CA ALA A 132 14.65 1.26 -22.17
C ALA A 132 14.82 0.34 -20.96
N ARG A 133 15.97 -0.32 -20.87
CA ARG A 133 16.31 -1.18 -19.73
C ARG A 133 17.76 -1.02 -19.32
N LEU A 134 17.99 -1.32 -18.05
CA LEU A 134 19.33 -1.48 -17.52
C LEU A 134 19.86 -2.89 -17.88
N PRO A 135 21.16 -3.15 -17.66
CA PRO A 135 21.74 -4.44 -17.92
C PRO A 135 21.13 -5.52 -17.03
N VAL A 136 21.14 -6.75 -17.52
CA VAL A 136 20.59 -7.90 -16.80
C VAL A 136 21.32 -8.11 -15.48
N GLY A 137 20.56 -8.29 -14.39
CA GLY A 137 21.10 -8.47 -13.05
C GLY A 137 21.72 -7.20 -12.44
N SER A 138 21.47 -6.03 -13.03
CA SER A 138 21.92 -4.74 -12.47
C SER A 138 21.17 -4.36 -11.20
N GLY A 139 19.98 -4.93 -10.96
CA GLY A 139 19.23 -4.72 -9.74
C GLY A 139 17.74 -4.96 -9.86
N THR A 140 16.98 -4.47 -8.90
CA THR A 140 15.52 -4.37 -8.97
C THR A 140 15.11 -2.92 -8.84
N ILE A 141 13.86 -2.61 -9.20
CA ILE A 141 13.20 -1.33 -8.98
C ILE A 141 12.09 -1.55 -7.99
N THR A 142 12.11 -0.75 -6.93
CA THR A 142 11.10 -0.76 -5.87
C THR A 142 10.26 0.50 -5.88
N SER A 143 10.73 1.57 -6.55
CA SER A 143 9.98 2.81 -6.71
C SER A 143 10.55 3.64 -7.87
N ALA A 144 9.69 4.46 -8.47
CA ALA A 144 10.08 5.42 -9.50
C ALA A 144 9.19 6.67 -9.45
N VAL A 145 9.74 7.81 -9.87
CA VAL A 145 9.03 9.10 -9.93
C VAL A 145 9.47 9.88 -11.17
N VAL A 146 8.50 10.51 -11.86
CA VAL A 146 8.77 11.43 -12.97
C VAL A 146 9.27 12.76 -12.41
N THR A 147 10.39 13.25 -12.91
CA THR A 147 11.04 14.49 -12.45
C THR A 147 10.49 15.73 -13.17
N PRO A 148 10.66 16.95 -12.63
CA PRO A 148 10.10 18.17 -13.23
C PRO A 148 10.58 18.47 -14.66
N ASP A 149 11.77 17.98 -15.04
CA ASP A 149 12.32 18.05 -16.40
C ASP A 149 11.75 16.99 -17.36
N GLY A 150 10.72 16.24 -16.93
CA GLY A 150 10.08 15.17 -17.70
C GLY A 150 10.85 13.84 -17.72
N GLY A 151 12.04 13.78 -17.09
CA GLY A 151 12.77 12.55 -16.89
C GLY A 151 12.10 11.61 -15.89
N ILE A 152 12.75 10.49 -15.59
CA ILE A 152 12.29 9.56 -14.54
C ILE A 152 13.45 9.13 -13.67
N CYS A 153 13.28 9.25 -12.36
CA CYS A 153 14.20 8.71 -11.37
C CYS A 153 13.69 7.37 -10.86
N LEU A 154 14.58 6.38 -10.87
CA LEU A 154 14.35 5.01 -10.43
C LEU A 154 15.16 4.73 -9.18
N VAL A 155 14.60 3.94 -8.26
CA VAL A 155 15.36 3.40 -7.15
C VAL A 155 15.01 1.94 -6.89
N GLY A 156 16.01 1.17 -6.48
CA GLY A 156 15.83 -0.18 -5.98
C GLY A 156 17.13 -0.82 -5.51
N LEU A 157 17.14 -2.15 -5.39
CA LEU A 157 18.27 -2.88 -4.85
C LEU A 157 19.29 -3.10 -5.96
N ALA A 158 20.55 -2.74 -5.72
CA ALA A 158 21.64 -2.95 -6.66
C ALA A 158 22.00 -4.43 -6.73
N GLY A 159 22.08 -4.94 -7.95
CA GLY A 159 22.37 -6.33 -8.24
C GLY A 159 23.84 -6.64 -8.45
N VAL A 160 24.12 -7.91 -8.72
CA VAL A 160 25.48 -8.43 -8.94
C VAL A 160 26.16 -7.84 -10.17
N ASN A 161 25.39 -7.29 -11.11
CA ASN A 161 25.89 -6.64 -12.32
C ASN A 161 25.69 -5.12 -12.29
N VAL A 162 25.46 -4.49 -11.12
CA VAL A 162 25.23 -3.03 -11.04
C VAL A 162 26.37 -2.21 -11.65
N GLN A 163 27.61 -2.70 -11.57
CA GLN A 163 28.81 -2.08 -12.13
C GLN A 163 28.78 -1.95 -13.66
N THR A 164 27.88 -2.64 -14.37
CA THR A 164 27.75 -2.51 -15.83
C THR A 164 26.79 -1.38 -16.25
N VAL A 165 26.14 -0.71 -15.29
CA VAL A 165 25.32 0.48 -15.52
C VAL A 165 26.23 1.67 -15.89
N PRO A 166 26.00 2.36 -17.03
CA PRO A 166 26.77 3.54 -17.41
C PRO A 166 26.66 4.69 -16.40
N GLU A 167 27.69 5.54 -16.37
CA GLU A 167 27.75 6.75 -15.54
C GLU A 167 27.60 6.48 -14.04
N LEU A 168 27.86 5.25 -13.61
CA LEU A 168 27.76 4.86 -12.22
C LEU A 168 28.85 5.54 -11.43
N VAL A 169 28.45 6.54 -10.64
CA VAL A 169 29.31 7.12 -9.63
C VAL A 169 29.16 6.29 -8.37
N ASP A 170 30.24 5.63 -8.00
CA ASP A 170 30.30 4.80 -6.80
C ASP A 170 30.29 5.66 -5.52
N ALA A 171 29.53 5.14 -4.55
CA ALA A 171 29.47 5.53 -3.14
C ALA A 171 29.10 7.01 -2.86
N LEU A 172 27.79 7.23 -2.66
CA LEU A 172 27.37 8.31 -1.78
C LEU A 172 28.07 8.15 -0.41
N PRO A 173 28.53 9.24 0.23
CA PRO A 173 29.14 9.20 1.56
C PRO A 173 28.29 8.37 2.53
N LYS A 174 28.96 7.54 3.35
CA LYS A 174 28.29 6.95 4.51
C LYS A 174 27.77 8.09 5.38
N ALA A 175 26.55 8.02 5.87
CA ALA A 175 26.10 9.00 6.85
C ALA A 175 26.94 8.85 8.13
N ASP A 176 27.33 10.00 8.68
CA ASP A 176 28.03 10.04 9.95
C ASP A 176 27.16 9.39 11.06
N GLY A 177 27.78 8.51 11.84
CA GLY A 177 27.14 7.87 13.01
C GLY A 177 26.33 6.60 12.71
N GLU A 178 26.27 6.13 11.47
CA GLU A 178 25.65 4.84 11.16
C GLU A 178 26.54 3.67 11.65
N LYS A 179 26.16 3.05 12.77
CA LYS A 179 26.74 1.76 13.15
C LYS A 179 26.35 0.73 12.09
N ALA A 180 27.31 -0.03 11.60
CA ALA A 180 26.98 -1.22 10.83
C ALA A 180 26.18 -2.14 11.76
N ASP A 181 24.90 -2.37 11.45
CA ASP A 181 24.21 -3.51 12.06
C ASP A 181 24.99 -4.75 11.61
N GLU A 182 25.52 -5.50 12.57
CA GLU A 182 26.33 -6.70 12.32
C GLU A 182 25.52 -7.81 11.62
N ASP A 183 24.19 -7.73 11.72
CA ASP A 183 23.22 -8.66 11.12
C ASP A 183 22.69 -8.18 9.75
N ASP A 184 23.08 -6.97 9.32
CA ASP A 184 22.53 -6.35 8.13
C ASP A 184 23.37 -6.75 6.92
N SER A 185 22.82 -7.68 6.13
CA SER A 185 23.19 -7.85 4.73
C SER A 185 22.92 -6.53 4.00
N ARG A 186 23.81 -5.55 4.13
CA ARG A 186 23.71 -4.24 3.48
C ARG A 186 23.53 -4.48 1.99
N GLN A 187 22.33 -4.25 1.50
CA GLN A 187 22.06 -4.26 0.08
C GLN A 187 22.45 -2.88 -0.44
N ALA A 188 23.36 -2.84 -1.41
CA ALA A 188 23.60 -1.59 -2.12
C ALA A 188 22.30 -1.16 -2.80
N VAL A 189 22.06 0.14 -2.86
CA VAL A 189 20.92 0.76 -3.52
C VAL A 189 21.39 1.33 -4.85
N LEU A 190 20.63 1.04 -5.90
CA LEU A 190 20.79 1.61 -7.23
C LEU A 190 19.81 2.78 -7.39
N ILE A 191 20.33 3.94 -7.79
CA ILE A 191 19.54 5.13 -8.10
C ILE A 191 19.92 5.57 -9.51
N VAL A 192 18.95 5.69 -10.41
CA VAL A 192 19.20 6.04 -11.81
C VAL A 192 18.21 7.09 -12.26
N LYS A 193 18.68 8.15 -12.92
CA LYS A 193 17.81 9.09 -13.62
C LYS A 193 17.96 8.93 -15.12
N LEU A 194 16.83 8.73 -15.80
CA LEU A 194 16.75 8.67 -17.25
C LEU A 194 16.16 9.97 -17.80
N SER A 195 16.56 10.28 -19.04
CA SER A 195 15.95 11.33 -19.86
C SER A 195 14.48 11.07 -20.18
N ALA A 196 13.72 12.13 -20.47
CA ALA A 196 12.29 12.06 -20.81
C ALA A 196 12.00 11.20 -22.05
N ASP A 197 12.95 11.11 -22.98
CA ASP A 197 12.84 10.32 -24.21
C ASP A 197 13.50 8.95 -24.09
N LEU A 198 13.96 8.56 -22.90
CA LEU A 198 14.57 7.25 -22.63
C LEU A 198 15.70 6.90 -23.61
N ASP A 199 16.49 7.88 -24.05
CA ASP A 199 17.63 7.68 -24.97
C ASP A 199 19.00 7.70 -24.28
N ARG A 200 19.03 8.19 -23.04
CA ARG A 200 20.23 8.20 -22.19
C ARG A 200 19.89 8.15 -20.71
N ILE A 201 20.85 7.59 -19.95
CA ILE A 201 21.00 7.84 -18.52
C ILE A 201 21.54 9.27 -18.38
N LEU A 202 20.98 10.05 -17.45
CA LEU A 202 21.49 11.39 -17.10
C LEU A 202 22.52 11.33 -15.98
N TRP A 203 22.33 10.37 -15.07
CA TRP A 203 23.28 9.97 -14.05
C TRP A 203 22.83 8.67 -13.38
N SER A 204 23.77 7.94 -12.79
CA SER A 204 23.47 6.83 -11.90
C SER A 204 24.34 6.87 -10.64
N ARG A 205 23.82 6.33 -9.54
CA ARG A 205 24.46 6.29 -8.22
C ARG A 205 24.30 4.92 -7.59
N ARG A 206 25.32 4.53 -6.83
CA ARG A 206 25.26 3.41 -5.89
C ARG A 206 25.43 3.92 -4.47
N ALA A 207 24.51 3.56 -3.58
CA ALA A 207 24.58 3.90 -2.16
C ALA A 207 24.67 2.62 -1.31
N ASN A 208 25.63 2.54 -0.39
CA ASN A 208 25.77 1.40 0.52
C ASN A 208 25.03 1.71 1.83
N VAL A 209 23.70 1.58 1.80
CA VAL A 209 22.78 1.96 2.87
C VAL A 209 21.88 0.79 3.25
N SER A 210 21.40 0.75 4.49
CA SER A 210 20.45 -0.27 4.91
C SER A 210 19.06 0.00 4.33
N THR A 211 18.48 -0.98 3.64
CA THR A 211 17.09 -0.91 3.18
C THR A 211 16.55 -2.29 2.83
N ARG A 212 15.22 -2.45 2.95
CA ARG A 212 14.48 -3.60 2.44
C ARG A 212 13.68 -3.26 1.18
N GLY A 213 13.82 -2.05 0.64
CA GLY A 213 13.00 -1.59 -0.47
C GLY A 213 13.00 -0.07 -0.49
N PRO A 214 14.00 0.56 -1.13
CA PRO A 214 14.09 2.01 -1.16
C PRO A 214 12.88 2.60 -1.91
N VAL A 215 12.44 3.78 -1.48
CA VAL A 215 11.33 4.50 -2.12
C VAL A 215 11.82 5.85 -2.58
N VAL A 216 11.44 6.28 -3.78
CA VAL A 216 11.79 7.60 -4.31
C VAL A 216 10.55 8.46 -4.43
N ARG A 217 10.70 9.75 -4.13
CA ARG A 217 9.66 10.78 -4.34
C ARG A 217 10.31 12.13 -4.63
N LEU A 218 9.49 13.09 -5.05
CA LEU A 218 9.91 14.48 -5.17
C LEU A 218 9.58 15.25 -3.88
N VAL A 219 10.47 16.17 -3.50
CA VAL A 219 10.27 17.17 -2.45
C VAL A 219 10.69 18.52 -3.02
N GLY A 220 9.71 19.26 -3.57
CA GLY A 220 10.01 20.37 -4.48
C GLY A 220 10.78 19.86 -5.71
N ASP A 221 11.89 20.51 -6.02
CA ASP A 221 12.80 20.09 -7.10
C ASP A 221 13.82 19.03 -6.68
N ASP A 222 13.78 18.56 -5.43
CA ASP A 222 14.74 17.56 -4.95
C ASP A 222 14.18 16.14 -5.04
N ILE A 223 15.09 15.19 -5.18
CA ILE A 223 14.79 13.76 -5.20
C ILE A 223 15.08 13.21 -3.81
N ASP A 224 14.03 12.76 -3.14
CA ASP A 224 14.11 12.14 -1.81
C ASP A 224 14.10 10.62 -1.96
N VAL A 225 15.18 9.98 -1.55
CA VAL A 225 15.35 8.53 -1.55
C VAL A 225 15.32 8.01 -0.12
N ARG A 226 14.25 7.30 0.21
CA ARG A 226 14.02 6.72 1.53
C ARG A 226 14.79 5.42 1.68
N THR A 227 15.91 5.53 2.37
CA THR A 227 16.80 4.46 2.83
C THR A 227 17.12 4.69 4.31
N ARG A 228 18.04 3.91 4.89
CA ARG A 228 18.64 4.20 6.20
C ARG A 228 20.16 4.31 6.01
N PRO A 229 20.76 5.51 6.11
CA PRO A 229 20.15 6.86 6.18
C PRO A 229 19.27 7.19 4.97
N ALA A 230 18.36 8.15 5.09
CA ALA A 230 17.65 8.71 3.94
C ALA A 230 18.55 9.71 3.20
N LEU A 231 18.33 9.86 1.89
CA LEU A 231 19.19 10.62 0.98
C LEU A 231 18.37 11.67 0.24
N ARG A 232 18.89 12.90 0.14
CA ARG A 232 18.32 13.94 -0.72
C ARG A 232 19.30 14.29 -1.81
N LEU A 233 18.87 14.11 -3.06
CA LEU A 233 19.65 14.39 -4.24
C LEU A 233 19.08 15.61 -4.98
N ALA A 234 19.93 16.43 -5.57
CA ALA A 234 19.52 17.39 -6.56
C ALA A 234 19.15 16.70 -7.89
N GLN A 235 18.57 17.43 -8.84
CA GLN A 235 18.19 16.90 -10.15
C GLN A 235 19.37 16.39 -11.00
N ASP A 236 20.60 16.80 -10.70
CA ASP A 236 21.86 16.33 -11.31
C ASP A 236 22.48 15.12 -10.59
N GLY A 237 21.79 14.60 -9.56
CA GLY A 237 22.23 13.45 -8.77
C GLY A 237 23.31 13.77 -7.74
N SER A 238 23.65 15.05 -7.52
CA SER A 238 24.50 15.45 -6.40
C SER A 238 23.77 15.29 -5.06
N LEU A 239 24.47 14.77 -4.06
CA LEU A 239 23.93 14.62 -2.71
C LEU A 239 23.89 15.97 -2.00
N LYS A 240 22.69 16.40 -1.60
CA LYS A 240 22.49 17.62 -0.82
C LYS A 240 22.59 17.36 0.68
N THR A 241 21.93 16.30 1.15
CA THR A 241 21.93 15.97 2.58
C THR A 241 21.61 14.49 2.79
N THR A 242 22.10 13.98 3.92
CA THR A 242 21.69 12.69 4.49
C THR A 242 21.13 12.95 5.87
N TRP A 243 20.08 12.23 6.24
CA TRP A 243 19.60 12.26 7.61
C TRP A 243 19.29 10.85 8.07
N ILE A 244 19.66 10.59 9.32
CA ILE A 244 19.25 9.42 10.03
C ILE A 244 18.05 9.87 10.86
N VAL A 245 16.88 9.35 10.53
CA VAL A 245 15.81 9.37 11.52
C VAL A 245 16.23 8.31 12.55
N SER A 246 16.77 8.77 13.69
CA SER A 246 17.19 7.88 14.77
C SER A 246 15.93 7.31 15.41
N LEU A 247 15.63 6.08 15.00
CA LEU A 247 14.40 5.39 15.33
C LEU A 247 14.85 4.15 16.07
N GLY A 248 14.62 4.11 17.38
CA GLY A 248 15.07 3.03 18.27
C GLY A 248 14.93 1.63 17.65
N GLN A 249 15.83 0.73 18.02
CA GLN A 249 16.03 -0.56 17.37
C GLN A 249 14.72 -1.32 17.08
N GLY A 250 14.61 -1.90 15.87
CA GLY A 250 13.71 -3.02 15.61
C GLY A 250 12.35 -2.76 14.97
N HIS A 251 11.96 -1.52 14.63
CA HIS A 251 10.62 -1.26 14.09
C HIS A 251 10.59 -0.74 12.64
N THR A 252 9.50 -1.07 11.93
CA THR A 252 9.13 -0.46 10.65
C THR A 252 8.50 0.90 10.94
N TRP A 253 9.14 1.95 10.43
CA TRP A 253 8.68 3.32 10.59
C TRP A 253 8.38 3.89 9.23
N MET A 254 7.32 4.68 9.19
CA MET A 254 6.85 5.37 8.01
C MET A 254 7.21 6.84 8.19
N THR A 255 8.09 7.36 7.37
CA THR A 255 8.52 8.76 7.47
C THR A 255 7.89 9.58 6.35
N TRP A 256 7.61 10.84 6.58
CA TRP A 256 7.28 11.82 5.55
C TRP A 256 7.97 13.13 5.90
N GLU A 257 8.20 13.98 4.92
CA GLU A 257 8.73 15.32 5.16
C GLU A 257 7.79 16.31 4.49
N ASP A 258 7.43 17.32 5.26
CA ASP A 258 6.67 18.45 4.81
C ASP A 258 7.49 19.28 3.81
N PRO A 259 7.07 19.39 2.54
CA PRO A 259 7.82 20.13 1.55
C PRO A 259 7.90 21.64 1.86
N ILE A 260 6.95 22.18 2.63
CA ILE A 260 6.88 23.59 3.00
C ILE A 260 7.61 23.83 4.31
N ALA A 261 7.16 23.20 5.39
CA ALA A 261 7.72 23.44 6.72
C ALA A 261 9.03 22.67 6.98
N ARG A 262 9.39 21.71 6.11
CA ARG A 262 10.55 20.83 6.26
C ARG A 262 10.58 20.10 7.61
N ARG A 263 9.39 19.74 8.10
CA ARG A 263 9.20 18.92 9.31
C ARG A 263 9.16 17.46 8.90
N HIS A 264 9.82 16.60 9.67
CA HIS A 264 9.73 15.16 9.46
C HIS A 264 8.62 14.58 10.33
N TRP A 265 7.71 13.86 9.68
CA TRP A 265 6.67 13.07 10.32
C TRP A 265 7.14 11.64 10.36
N VAL A 266 7.07 11.02 11.52
CA VAL A 266 7.47 9.64 11.73
C VAL A 266 6.33 8.91 12.41
N ALA A 267 5.72 7.98 11.69
CA ALA A 267 4.77 7.05 12.27
C ALA A 267 5.41 5.72 12.63
N ARG A 268 5.00 5.20 13.77
CA ARG A 268 5.35 3.87 14.26
C ARG A 268 4.25 2.89 13.91
N ASN A 269 4.62 1.69 13.45
CA ASN A 269 3.70 0.58 13.40
C ASN A 269 3.81 -0.27 14.68
N SER A 270 2.77 -0.26 15.52
CA SER A 270 2.66 -1.04 16.76
C SER A 270 2.09 -2.45 16.59
N ALA A 271 1.72 -2.87 15.37
CA ALA A 271 0.95 -4.10 15.11
C ALA A 271 1.55 -5.41 15.66
N PHE A 272 2.83 -5.42 16.06
CA PHE A 272 3.52 -6.64 16.46
C PHE A 272 3.85 -6.75 17.95
N GLY A 273 3.31 -5.88 18.81
CA GLY A 273 3.43 -6.06 20.27
C GLY A 273 4.86 -6.01 20.79
N ALA A 274 5.87 -5.66 19.99
CA ALA A 274 7.25 -5.54 20.48
C ALA A 274 7.47 -4.34 21.43
N ASP A 275 6.42 -3.56 21.71
CA ASP A 275 6.40 -2.46 22.67
C ASP A 275 6.18 -2.87 24.14
N TRP A 276 6.24 -4.17 24.43
CA TRP A 276 6.14 -4.72 25.79
C TRP A 276 7.30 -4.34 26.74
N SER A 277 8.16 -3.37 26.41
CA SER A 277 9.27 -2.98 27.29
C SER A 277 9.32 -1.49 27.65
N THR A 278 8.65 -0.60 26.90
CA THR A 278 8.83 0.86 27.07
C THR A 278 7.63 1.58 27.67
N GLY A 279 6.45 0.95 27.76
CA GLY A 279 5.24 1.53 28.36
C GLY A 279 4.64 2.73 27.61
N ASN A 280 5.21 3.12 26.48
CA ASN A 280 4.80 4.27 25.68
C ASN A 280 4.45 3.84 24.25
N ALA A 281 3.14 3.84 23.94
CA ALA A 281 2.66 3.68 22.57
C ALA A 281 2.68 5.03 21.85
N ASP A 282 3.87 5.44 21.41
CA ASP A 282 4.06 6.65 20.61
C ASP A 282 3.84 6.31 19.13
N TRP A 283 2.69 6.70 18.59
CA TRP A 283 2.30 6.32 17.23
C TRP A 283 2.71 7.34 16.17
N LEU A 284 2.74 8.63 16.51
CA LEU A 284 3.13 9.69 15.57
C LEU A 284 4.03 10.71 16.25
N ARG A 285 5.21 10.90 15.69
CA ARG A 285 6.21 11.88 16.13
C ARG A 285 6.44 12.89 15.02
N ILE A 286 6.56 14.16 15.39
CA ILE A 286 7.11 15.20 14.54
C ILE A 286 8.52 15.50 15.05
N SER A 287 9.53 15.37 14.19
CA SER A 287 10.89 15.79 14.51
C SER A 287 11.26 17.07 13.75
N GLY A 288 12.03 17.92 14.45
CA GLY A 288 12.58 19.14 13.90
C GLY A 288 13.64 18.85 12.85
N LYS A 289 13.80 19.78 11.92
CA LYS A 289 14.63 19.71 10.72
C LYS A 289 16.13 19.49 11.00
N ASP A 290 16.68 20.15 12.02
CA ASP A 290 18.12 20.40 12.08
C ASP A 290 18.85 19.69 13.24
N ASP A 291 18.14 19.15 14.24
CA ASP A 291 18.77 18.49 15.40
C ASP A 291 18.34 17.04 15.62
N GLY A 292 17.46 16.51 14.75
CA GLY A 292 16.88 15.18 14.90
C GLY A 292 16.05 15.00 16.18
N LYS A 293 15.83 16.06 16.96
CA LYS A 293 15.04 15.97 18.19
C LYS A 293 13.57 15.82 17.82
N THR A 294 12.91 14.92 18.52
CA THR A 294 11.45 14.82 18.48
C THR A 294 10.88 16.08 19.12
N TRP A 295 10.19 16.91 18.34
CA TRP A 295 9.59 18.15 18.78
C TRP A 295 8.26 17.89 19.48
N THR A 296 7.44 17.03 18.89
CA THR A 296 6.09 16.76 19.39
C THR A 296 5.79 15.28 19.24
N MET A 297 5.51 14.63 20.36
CA MET A 297 4.82 13.35 20.38
C MET A 297 3.34 13.68 20.24
N LEU A 298 2.80 13.42 19.06
CA LEU A 298 1.47 13.93 18.78
C LEU A 298 0.41 13.29 19.63
N TYR A 299 0.67 12.14 20.24
CA TYR A 299 -0.27 11.55 21.18
C TYR A 299 0.39 10.42 21.97
N CYS A 300 0.10 10.41 23.27
CA CYS A 300 0.53 9.42 24.24
C CYS A 300 -0.70 8.59 24.62
N TRP A 301 -0.79 7.32 24.19
CA TRP A 301 -1.90 6.47 24.57
C TRP A 301 -1.71 5.91 25.98
N GLY A 302 -2.63 6.27 26.88
CA GLY A 302 -2.73 5.71 28.22
C GLY A 302 -3.88 4.72 28.36
N GLY A 303 -4.21 3.98 27.29
CA GLY A 303 -5.41 3.14 27.24
C GLY A 303 -5.47 2.01 28.26
N ALA A 304 -6.53 1.20 28.13
CA ALA A 304 -6.78 0.10 29.04
C ALA A 304 -5.55 -0.80 29.16
N ALA A 305 -5.08 -0.94 30.39
CA ALA A 305 -4.08 -1.90 30.77
C ALA A 305 -4.64 -3.32 30.56
N ARG A 306 -4.06 -4.11 29.65
CA ARG A 306 -4.31 -5.56 29.63
C ARG A 306 -3.19 -6.27 30.38
N SER A 307 -3.54 -7.30 31.16
CA SER A 307 -2.72 -8.07 32.13
C SER A 307 -2.84 -7.62 33.59
N THR A 308 -3.03 -8.58 34.50
CA THR A 308 -3.14 -8.39 35.96
C THR A 308 -1.82 -8.00 36.64
N ASP A 309 -0.67 -8.25 35.99
CA ASP A 309 0.61 -8.21 36.70
C ASP A 309 1.54 -7.08 36.22
N ALA A 310 1.27 -6.46 35.07
CA ALA A 310 2.19 -5.46 34.52
C ALA A 310 1.53 -4.28 33.78
N MET A 311 0.19 -4.16 33.84
CA MET A 311 -0.61 -3.02 33.34
C MET A 311 -0.04 -2.27 32.12
N TRP A 312 -0.22 -2.83 30.91
CA TRP A 312 0.31 -2.22 29.68
C TRP A 312 -0.79 -1.60 28.82
N PRO A 313 -0.66 -0.33 28.39
CA PRO A 313 -1.59 0.25 27.44
C PRO A 313 -1.53 -0.53 26.12
N THR A 314 -2.64 -1.16 25.72
CA THR A 314 -2.73 -1.82 24.41
C THR A 314 -3.36 -0.88 23.40
N ASP A 315 -2.67 -0.61 22.29
CA ASP A 315 -3.22 -0.01 21.08
C ASP A 315 -3.16 -1.03 19.96
N LEU A 316 -4.31 -1.32 19.35
CA LEU A 316 -4.42 -2.21 18.19
C LEU A 316 -4.42 -1.44 16.87
N SER A 317 -3.88 -0.23 16.85
CA SER A 317 -3.71 0.55 15.63
C SER A 317 -2.38 0.23 14.97
N ALA A 318 -2.38 0.21 13.64
CA ALA A 318 -1.19 -0.03 12.82
C ALA A 318 -1.11 1.03 11.74
N ILE A 319 -0.10 1.90 11.78
CA ILE A 319 0.12 2.89 10.72
C ILE A 319 0.87 2.22 9.56
N PHE A 320 0.25 2.30 8.39
CA PHE A 320 0.76 1.70 7.15
C PHE A 320 1.26 2.72 6.14
N ASP A 321 0.88 3.99 6.27
CA ASP A 321 1.35 5.11 5.45
C ASP A 321 1.31 6.44 6.18
N VAL A 322 2.31 7.26 5.88
CA VAL A 322 2.30 8.70 6.16
C VAL A 322 2.75 9.41 4.90
N GLY A 323 1.88 10.28 4.42
CA GLY A 323 2.06 11.08 3.22
C GLY A 323 1.69 12.52 3.47
N GLY A 324 1.65 13.29 2.40
CA GLY A 324 1.15 14.66 2.44
C GLY A 324 0.95 15.23 1.05
N ASP A 325 0.24 16.35 1.00
CA ASP A 325 -0.06 17.07 -0.24
C ASP A 325 0.96 18.19 -0.52
N PRO A 326 0.91 18.82 -1.70
CA PRO A 326 1.78 19.96 -2.02
C PRO A 326 1.61 21.17 -1.10
N GLN A 327 0.49 21.29 -0.37
CA GLN A 327 0.22 22.34 0.62
C GLN A 327 0.77 22.00 2.02
N GLY A 328 1.50 20.89 2.16
CA GLY A 328 2.08 20.47 3.43
C GLY A 328 1.10 19.75 4.36
N LYS A 329 -0.16 19.50 3.94
CA LYS A 329 -1.09 18.73 4.78
C LYS A 329 -0.65 17.29 4.88
N VAL A 330 -0.91 16.66 6.01
CA VAL A 330 -0.44 15.32 6.32
C VAL A 330 -1.57 14.32 6.17
N TRP A 331 -1.27 13.18 5.58
CA TRP A 331 -2.17 12.04 5.48
C TRP A 331 -1.62 10.89 6.29
N VAL A 332 -2.49 10.26 7.08
CA VAL A 332 -2.15 9.04 7.83
C VAL A 332 -3.08 7.93 7.38
N VAL A 333 -2.48 6.79 7.05
CA VAL A 333 -3.20 5.54 6.78
C VAL A 333 -3.01 4.61 7.96
N ALA A 334 -4.11 4.22 8.56
CA ALA A 334 -4.09 3.29 9.67
C ALA A 334 -5.06 2.14 9.46
N GLN A 335 -4.68 0.98 10.00
CA GLN A 335 -5.57 -0.15 10.19
C GLN A 335 -5.90 -0.29 11.67
N VAL A 336 -7.07 -0.83 11.93
CA VAL A 336 -7.59 -1.08 13.27
C VAL A 336 -7.71 -2.59 13.48
N ASP A 337 -6.81 -3.18 14.27
CA ASP A 337 -6.79 -4.61 14.57
C ASP A 337 -7.70 -4.99 15.75
N GLY A 338 -8.45 -4.04 16.31
CA GLY A 338 -9.47 -4.34 17.30
C GLY A 338 -10.15 -3.10 17.91
N PRO A 339 -11.08 -3.33 18.84
CA PRO A 339 -11.90 -2.25 19.43
C PRO A 339 -11.08 -1.24 20.23
N ASP A 340 -9.92 -1.65 20.77
CA ASP A 340 -8.97 -0.81 21.50
C ASP A 340 -8.01 -0.08 20.54
N SER A 341 -8.59 0.64 19.59
CA SER A 341 -7.83 1.47 18.67
C SER A 341 -8.09 2.93 18.92
N ILE A 342 -6.99 3.69 18.96
CA ILE A 342 -7.03 5.14 19.03
C ILE A 342 -7.81 5.77 17.87
N MET A 343 -7.79 5.14 16.69
CA MET A 343 -8.42 5.64 15.47
C MET A 343 -9.94 5.69 15.61
N ASN A 344 -10.54 4.99 16.59
CA ASN A 344 -11.98 4.97 16.81
C ASN A 344 -12.51 6.09 17.75
N ARG A 345 -11.67 7.01 18.27
CA ARG A 345 -12.09 8.01 19.28
C ARG A 345 -12.15 9.46 18.78
N VAL A 346 -13.36 9.94 18.45
CA VAL A 346 -13.65 11.36 18.14
C VAL A 346 -13.89 12.15 19.44
N PRO A 347 -13.53 13.45 19.58
CA PRO A 347 -12.75 14.32 18.67
C PRO A 347 -11.24 14.30 18.91
N TYR A 348 -10.47 14.49 17.83
CA TYR A 348 -9.01 14.33 17.75
C TYR A 348 -8.26 15.68 17.73
N ASP A 349 -8.28 16.47 18.80
CA ASP A 349 -7.12 17.36 19.02
C ASP A 349 -5.98 16.46 19.48
N LEU A 350 -5.05 16.16 18.58
CA LEU A 350 -3.95 15.23 18.83
C LEU A 350 -3.11 15.71 20.02
N ARG A 351 -2.93 17.03 20.18
CA ARG A 351 -2.07 17.62 21.21
C ARG A 351 -2.62 17.46 22.62
N THR A 352 -3.94 17.32 22.76
CA THR A 352 -4.56 17.12 24.07
C THR A 352 -4.69 15.63 24.38
N ARG A 353 -4.12 15.19 25.51
CA ARG A 353 -4.50 13.88 26.06
C ARG A 353 -6.02 13.89 26.23
N THR A 354 -6.72 12.93 25.62
CA THR A 354 -8.14 12.74 25.88
C THR A 354 -8.29 12.51 27.38
N GLY A 355 -8.89 13.44 28.13
CA GLY A 355 -9.11 13.31 29.58
C GLY A 355 -10.02 12.14 29.98
N LEU A 356 -10.39 11.29 29.02
CA LEU A 356 -11.18 10.08 29.17
C LEU A 356 -10.27 8.92 29.63
N THR A 357 -9.85 8.96 30.89
CA THR A 357 -9.44 7.75 31.60
C THR A 357 -10.69 6.92 31.92
N GLY A 358 -10.84 5.76 31.29
CA GLY A 358 -11.78 4.73 31.74
C GLY A 358 -13.20 4.72 31.16
N LEU A 359 -13.66 5.72 30.40
CA LEU A 359 -14.99 5.69 29.75
C LEU A 359 -14.96 6.42 28.40
N GLY A 360 -14.52 5.72 27.36
CA GLY A 360 -14.90 6.03 25.99
C GLY A 360 -15.51 4.75 25.46
N LEU A 361 -16.85 4.70 25.36
CA LEU A 361 -17.62 3.54 24.88
C LEU A 361 -16.83 2.80 23.79
N PRO A 362 -16.18 1.67 24.12
CA PRO A 362 -15.75 0.77 23.08
C PRO A 362 -17.05 0.26 22.43
N ILE A 363 -16.99 -0.15 21.16
CA ILE A 363 -18.10 -0.88 20.53
C ILE A 363 -18.50 -2.15 21.33
N THR A 364 -17.79 -2.50 22.42
CA THR A 364 -18.23 -3.47 23.43
C THR A 364 -19.58 -3.13 24.09
N GLY A 365 -20.10 -1.90 23.98
CA GLY A 365 -21.38 -1.48 24.59
C GLY A 365 -22.64 -1.66 23.72
N VAL A 366 -22.52 -2.08 22.45
CA VAL A 366 -23.71 -2.52 21.69
C VAL A 366 -23.96 -3.97 22.05
N GLU A 367 -25.05 -4.23 22.75
CA GLU A 367 -25.56 -5.56 23.11
C GLU A 367 -25.43 -6.54 21.91
N ILE A 368 -24.42 -7.41 21.99
CA ILE A 368 -24.06 -8.41 20.98
C ILE A 368 -24.97 -9.62 21.18
N ASP A 369 -26.26 -9.47 20.89
CA ASP A 369 -27.18 -10.61 21.08
C ASP A 369 -27.36 -11.43 19.79
N ARG A 370 -26.92 -10.95 18.61
CA ARG A 370 -27.14 -11.66 17.32
C ARG A 370 -26.10 -11.49 16.21
N VAL A 371 -24.82 -11.22 16.50
CA VAL A 371 -23.77 -11.42 15.49
C VAL A 371 -23.14 -12.79 15.73
N GLN A 372 -23.42 -13.75 14.84
CA GLN A 372 -22.76 -15.05 14.85
C GLN A 372 -21.24 -14.86 14.80
N MET A 373 -20.60 -15.03 15.95
CA MET A 373 -19.16 -15.16 16.04
C MET A 373 -18.74 -16.46 15.35
N HIS A 374 -18.03 -16.38 14.24
CA HIS A 374 -17.29 -17.52 13.73
C HIS A 374 -16.10 -17.80 14.66
N ALA A 375 -16.33 -18.61 15.69
CA ALA A 375 -15.27 -19.18 16.52
C ALA A 375 -14.50 -20.24 15.72
N GLY A 376 -13.45 -19.81 15.01
CA GLY A 376 -12.47 -20.74 14.43
C GLY A 376 -11.51 -21.22 15.52
N ILE A 377 -11.80 -22.34 16.18
CA ILE A 377 -10.82 -23.01 17.05
C ILE A 377 -9.72 -23.59 16.14
N ARG A 378 -8.58 -22.90 16.00
CA ARG A 378 -7.36 -23.50 15.45
C ARG A 378 -6.50 -24.01 16.59
N THR A 379 -6.46 -25.32 16.77
CA THR A 379 -5.46 -25.98 17.61
C THR A 379 -4.13 -26.01 16.85
N THR A 380 -3.25 -25.05 17.12
CA THR A 380 -1.85 -25.18 16.69
C THR A 380 -1.17 -26.21 17.57
N LYS A 381 -0.98 -27.44 17.06
CA LYS A 381 -0.09 -28.42 17.69
C LYS A 381 1.34 -27.91 17.61
N ASN A 382 1.78 -27.20 18.65
CA ASN A 382 3.19 -26.88 18.79
C ASN A 382 3.89 -28.14 19.35
N LYS A 383 4.78 -28.77 18.57
CA LYS A 383 5.41 -30.06 18.92
C LYS A 383 6.31 -30.01 20.17
N HIS A 384 6.54 -28.83 20.74
CA HIS A 384 7.53 -28.61 21.80
C HIS A 384 6.96 -28.13 23.14
N SER A 385 5.63 -28.11 23.32
CA SER A 385 5.01 -27.81 24.62
C SER A 385 4.10 -28.97 25.07
N PRO A 386 4.43 -29.68 26.16
CA PRO A 386 3.57 -30.72 26.72
C PRO A 386 2.32 -30.17 27.45
N GLU A 387 2.22 -28.85 27.62
CA GLU A 387 1.05 -28.21 28.23
C GLU A 387 0.10 -27.68 27.15
N HIS A 388 -1.06 -28.33 27.04
CA HIS A 388 -2.17 -27.91 26.18
C HIS A 388 -2.89 -26.70 26.80
N ALA A 389 -2.29 -25.52 26.75
CA ALA A 389 -3.03 -24.29 26.95
C ALA A 389 -3.91 -24.04 25.72
N THR A 390 -5.21 -24.35 25.81
CA THR A 390 -6.21 -23.94 24.83
C THR A 390 -6.42 -22.44 24.96
N ASN A 391 -5.52 -21.64 24.39
CA ASN A 391 -5.73 -20.19 24.30
C ASN A 391 -6.81 -19.93 23.25
N MET A 392 -8.06 -19.78 23.71
CA MET A 392 -9.12 -19.18 22.91
C MET A 392 -8.81 -17.69 22.73
N ILE A 393 -8.12 -17.37 21.64
CA ILE A 393 -7.93 -15.97 21.24
C ILE A 393 -9.18 -15.56 20.46
N PHE A 394 -10.07 -14.81 21.10
CA PHE A 394 -11.12 -14.07 20.40
C PHE A 394 -10.47 -12.92 19.62
N ARG A 395 -10.27 -13.10 18.30
CA ARG A 395 -9.85 -12.00 17.43
C ARG A 395 -11.09 -11.33 16.84
N GLN A 396 -11.45 -10.19 17.39
CA GLN A 396 -12.38 -9.28 16.74
C GLN A 396 -11.58 -8.31 15.88
N TRP A 397 -11.32 -8.68 14.62
CA TRP A 397 -10.76 -7.75 13.64
C TRP A 397 -11.86 -6.76 13.29
N MET A 398 -11.61 -5.46 13.45
CA MET A 398 -12.43 -4.46 12.77
C MET A 398 -11.90 -4.35 11.34
N PRO A 399 -12.64 -4.82 10.33
CA PRO A 399 -12.07 -5.01 9.01
C PRO A 399 -12.11 -3.72 8.16
N VAL A 400 -11.82 -2.58 8.79
CA VAL A 400 -11.98 -1.24 8.23
C VAL A 400 -10.63 -0.55 8.13
N ALA A 401 -10.33 0.01 6.96
CA ALA A 401 -9.19 0.89 6.78
C ALA A 401 -9.59 2.34 7.04
N TRP A 402 -8.76 3.08 7.77
CA TRP A 402 -9.00 4.49 8.07
C TRP A 402 -8.06 5.39 7.28
N LEU A 403 -8.62 6.49 6.80
CA LEU A 403 -7.91 7.54 6.10
C LEU A 403 -8.21 8.88 6.78
N GLY A 404 -7.17 9.60 7.19
CA GLY A 404 -7.31 10.88 7.87
C GLY A 404 -6.40 11.96 7.29
N ARG A 405 -6.92 13.20 7.19
CA ARG A 405 -6.18 14.43 6.87
C ARG A 405 -5.91 15.21 8.14
N ILE A 406 -4.65 15.52 8.40
CA ILE A 406 -4.21 16.30 9.56
C ILE A 406 -3.66 17.64 9.09
N ASN A 407 -4.12 18.72 9.72
CA ASN A 407 -3.50 20.03 9.59
C ASN A 407 -2.13 20.00 10.29
N PRO A 408 -1.01 20.26 9.60
CA PRO A 408 0.32 20.12 10.18
C PRO A 408 0.65 21.19 11.24
N ASP A 409 -0.05 22.32 11.22
CA ASP A 409 0.20 23.44 12.12
C ASP A 409 -0.63 23.34 13.40
N THR A 410 -1.91 22.95 13.26
CA THR A 410 -2.79 22.76 14.43
C THR A 410 -2.74 21.34 14.97
N CYS A 411 -2.23 20.39 14.20
CA CYS A 411 -2.27 18.96 14.48
C CYS A 411 -3.69 18.44 14.73
N GLN A 412 -4.70 19.08 14.14
CA GLN A 412 -6.09 18.65 14.21
C GLN A 412 -6.47 17.85 12.97
N MET A 413 -7.32 16.84 13.16
CA MET A 413 -7.93 16.11 12.05
C MET A 413 -8.92 17.04 11.31
N GLU A 414 -8.65 17.34 10.04
CA GLU A 414 -9.51 18.19 9.20
C GLU A 414 -10.58 17.39 8.46
N ALA A 415 -10.28 16.13 8.15
CA ALA A 415 -11.15 15.21 7.42
C ALA A 415 -10.78 13.78 7.77
N ALA A 416 -11.77 12.89 7.85
CA ALA A 416 -11.52 11.47 8.02
C ALA A 416 -12.62 10.65 7.35
N THR A 417 -12.25 9.48 6.85
CA THR A 417 -13.21 8.52 6.30
C THR A 417 -12.77 7.09 6.64
N ALA A 418 -13.76 6.21 6.61
CA ALA A 418 -13.58 4.78 6.81
C ALA A 418 -13.87 4.07 5.48
N TRP A 419 -12.96 3.21 5.06
CA TRP A 419 -13.09 2.42 3.84
C TRP A 419 -13.19 0.93 4.17
N CYS A 420 -14.25 0.30 3.68
CA CYS A 420 -14.57 -1.09 4.00
C CYS A 420 -15.30 -1.76 2.85
N GLY A 421 -14.91 -3.00 2.53
CA GLY A 421 -15.71 -3.91 1.73
C GLY A 421 -16.78 -4.61 2.57
N PHE A 422 -17.84 -5.08 1.93
CA PHE A 422 -18.94 -5.78 2.59
C PHE A 422 -19.19 -7.12 1.94
N ASP A 423 -19.42 -8.15 2.74
CA ASP A 423 -19.86 -9.43 2.24
C ASP A 423 -21.22 -9.29 1.54
N GLY A 424 -21.32 -9.75 0.29
CA GLY A 424 -22.56 -9.60 -0.49
C GLY A 424 -23.75 -10.42 0.00
N GLU A 425 -23.51 -11.47 0.79
CA GLU A 425 -24.56 -12.38 1.28
C GLU A 425 -25.04 -11.97 2.67
N THR A 426 -24.11 -11.60 3.54
CA THR A 426 -24.38 -11.28 4.95
C THR A 426 -24.44 -9.79 5.26
N GLY A 427 -23.95 -8.94 4.35
CA GLY A 427 -23.80 -7.50 4.57
C GLY A 427 -22.76 -7.14 5.63
N LEU A 428 -21.98 -8.12 6.13
CA LEU A 428 -20.97 -7.90 7.16
C LEU A 428 -19.70 -7.28 6.57
N PRO A 429 -19.01 -6.40 7.30
CA PRO A 429 -17.79 -5.78 6.82
C PRO A 429 -16.66 -6.83 6.68
N ARG A 430 -15.80 -6.66 5.67
CA ARG A 430 -14.76 -7.61 5.25
C ARG A 430 -13.39 -6.96 5.19
N PHE A 431 -12.36 -7.75 5.52
CA PHE A 431 -11.02 -7.23 5.77
C PHE A 431 -10.52 -6.43 4.58
N THR A 432 -10.30 -5.14 4.83
CA THR A 432 -9.89 -4.16 3.83
C THR A 432 -8.63 -3.46 4.31
N THR A 433 -7.60 -3.40 3.47
CA THR A 433 -6.39 -2.62 3.71
C THR A 433 -6.32 -1.45 2.74
N ILE A 434 -5.73 -0.35 3.20
CA ILE A 434 -5.21 0.69 2.31
C ILE A 434 -3.71 0.49 2.22
N ASP A 435 -3.24 0.41 0.99
CA ASP A 435 -1.89 0.03 0.63
C ASP A 435 -1.02 1.23 0.27
N ARG A 436 -1.61 2.19 -0.45
CA ARG A 436 -0.99 3.47 -0.81
C ARG A 436 -2.02 4.58 -0.74
N VAL A 437 -1.52 5.77 -0.45
CA VAL A 437 -2.24 7.03 -0.62
C VAL A 437 -1.40 7.98 -1.44
N ALA A 438 -2.04 8.64 -2.38
CA ALA A 438 -1.52 9.83 -3.02
C ALA A 438 -2.58 10.93 -2.87
N ALA A 439 -2.16 12.17 -2.67
CA ALA A 439 -3.07 13.28 -2.51
C ALA A 439 -2.54 14.51 -3.23
N ASP A 440 -3.49 15.29 -3.74
CA ASP A 440 -3.34 16.67 -4.16
C ASP A 440 -4.40 17.50 -3.41
N GLN A 441 -4.46 18.81 -3.66
CA GLN A 441 -5.29 19.77 -2.92
C GLN A 441 -6.75 19.34 -2.68
N ASP A 442 -7.38 18.80 -3.73
CA ASP A 442 -8.81 18.52 -3.83
C ASP A 442 -9.11 17.05 -4.17
N THR A 443 -8.08 16.23 -4.29
CA THR A 443 -8.19 14.84 -4.73
C THR A 443 -7.32 13.94 -3.87
N VAL A 444 -7.92 12.89 -3.33
CA VAL A 444 -7.21 11.85 -2.57
C VAL A 444 -7.43 10.52 -3.26
N VAL A 445 -6.36 9.83 -3.61
CA VAL A 445 -6.42 8.53 -4.25
C VAL A 445 -5.86 7.49 -3.30
N ILE A 446 -6.59 6.40 -3.17
CA ILE A 446 -6.15 5.25 -2.39
C ILE A 446 -6.14 4.00 -3.27
N THR A 447 -5.19 3.12 -2.99
CA THR A 447 -5.24 1.74 -3.46
C THR A 447 -5.15 0.80 -2.28
N GLY A 448 -5.59 -0.43 -2.46
CA GLY A 448 -5.62 -1.41 -1.38
C GLY A 448 -6.12 -2.77 -1.81
N ASN A 449 -6.36 -3.63 -0.82
CA ASN A 449 -6.92 -4.96 -1.02
C ASN A 449 -8.18 -5.16 -0.17
N CYS A 450 -9.12 -5.94 -0.69
CA CYS A 450 -10.23 -6.50 0.09
C CYS A 450 -10.23 -8.01 -0.08
N GLU A 451 -10.16 -8.75 1.04
CA GLU A 451 -9.93 -10.19 1.03
C GLU A 451 -11.18 -11.01 0.66
N ASP A 452 -12.39 -10.52 0.95
CA ASP A 452 -13.62 -11.27 0.66
C ASP A 452 -14.92 -10.42 0.73
N GLY A 453 -14.83 -9.13 0.35
CA GLY A 453 -15.98 -8.21 0.31
C GLY A 453 -16.20 -7.53 -1.03
N ASN A 454 -17.47 -7.23 -1.31
CA ASN A 454 -17.92 -6.26 -2.28
C ASN A 454 -17.47 -4.87 -1.84
N LEU A 455 -16.51 -4.32 -2.58
CA LEU A 455 -16.11 -2.92 -2.41
C LEU A 455 -17.11 -1.99 -3.11
N PRO A 456 -17.29 -0.76 -2.60
CA PRO A 456 -18.02 0.26 -3.34
C PRO A 456 -17.38 0.45 -4.73
N VAL A 457 -18.19 0.40 -5.78
CA VAL A 457 -17.77 0.69 -7.16
C VAL A 457 -18.64 1.77 -7.76
N THR A 458 -18.05 2.61 -8.60
CA THR A 458 -18.77 3.66 -9.33
C THR A 458 -19.12 3.22 -10.75
N GLN A 459 -20.04 3.94 -11.39
CA GLN A 459 -20.31 3.83 -12.81
C GLN A 459 -19.03 4.16 -13.59
N GLY A 460 -18.75 3.40 -14.66
CA GLY A 460 -17.49 3.50 -15.40
C GLY A 460 -16.29 2.82 -14.72
N SER A 461 -16.50 2.02 -13.67
CA SER A 461 -15.49 1.11 -13.13
C SER A 461 -15.08 0.04 -14.15
N LEU A 462 -13.83 -0.42 -14.05
CA LEU A 462 -13.27 -1.47 -14.91
C LEU A 462 -13.92 -2.84 -14.65
N GLY A 463 -14.20 -3.15 -13.39
CA GLY A 463 -14.73 -4.44 -12.98
C GLY A 463 -16.14 -4.33 -12.39
N LYS A 464 -17.00 -5.31 -12.73
CA LYS A 464 -18.18 -5.59 -11.90
C LYS A 464 -17.73 -6.11 -10.53
N LEU A 465 -18.54 -5.87 -9.49
CA LEU A 465 -18.34 -6.37 -8.13
C LEU A 465 -17.81 -7.81 -8.14
N LYS A 466 -16.59 -8.00 -7.63
CA LYS A 466 -16.05 -9.32 -7.32
C LYS A 466 -15.86 -9.41 -5.82
N LYS A 467 -16.04 -10.62 -5.27
CA LYS A 467 -15.90 -10.91 -3.84
C LYS A 467 -14.51 -10.57 -3.29
N ARG A 468 -13.46 -10.49 -4.12
CA ARG A 468 -12.08 -10.23 -3.66
C ARG A 468 -11.28 -9.47 -4.72
N GLY A 469 -10.39 -8.59 -4.29
CA GLY A 469 -9.41 -8.00 -5.20
C GLY A 469 -8.72 -6.74 -4.69
N ASN A 470 -7.73 -6.31 -5.46
CA ASN A 470 -7.18 -4.98 -5.33
C ASN A 470 -8.19 -3.94 -5.79
N PHE A 471 -8.08 -2.72 -5.28
CA PHE A 471 -8.95 -1.61 -5.66
C PHE A 471 -8.18 -0.32 -5.85
N LEU A 472 -8.84 0.60 -6.53
CA LEU A 472 -8.47 2.01 -6.62
C LEU A 472 -9.73 2.84 -6.34
N ALA A 473 -9.62 3.79 -5.42
CA ALA A 473 -10.68 4.73 -5.11
C ALA A 473 -10.14 6.16 -5.07
N ILE A 474 -10.95 7.10 -5.54
CA ILE A 474 -10.67 8.54 -5.59
C ILE A 474 -11.74 9.23 -4.76
N PHE A 475 -11.30 10.05 -3.82
CA PHE A 475 -12.12 10.92 -2.99
C PHE A 475 -11.85 12.37 -3.34
N ASN A 476 -12.78 13.23 -2.96
CA ASN A 476 -12.48 14.65 -2.86
C ASN A 476 -11.54 14.94 -1.66
N GLY A 477 -11.00 16.15 -1.59
CA GLY A 477 -10.10 16.56 -0.51
C GLY A 477 -10.75 16.59 0.88
N ALA A 478 -12.08 16.63 0.97
CA ALA A 478 -12.83 16.58 2.22
C ALA A 478 -13.10 15.15 2.74
N LEU A 479 -12.75 14.12 1.95
CA LEU A 479 -13.00 12.70 2.24
C LEU A 479 -14.47 12.31 2.48
N ASP A 480 -15.43 13.19 2.18
CA ASP A 480 -16.87 12.96 2.36
C ASP A 480 -17.55 12.46 1.08
N GLN A 481 -16.84 12.47 -0.05
CA GLN A 481 -17.35 12.01 -1.34
C GLN A 481 -16.36 11.10 -2.06
N VAL A 482 -16.82 9.89 -2.41
CA VAL A 482 -16.16 9.01 -3.39
C VAL A 482 -16.49 9.54 -4.79
N ARG A 483 -15.46 9.94 -5.54
CA ARG A 483 -15.53 10.42 -6.93
C ARG A 483 -15.41 9.27 -7.92
N TYR A 484 -14.58 8.27 -7.62
CA TYR A 484 -14.43 7.08 -8.45
C TYR A 484 -14.01 5.90 -7.59
N ALA A 485 -14.50 4.70 -7.90
CA ALA A 485 -14.01 3.48 -7.26
C ALA A 485 -14.15 2.29 -8.22
N THR A 486 -13.08 1.51 -8.34
CA THR A 486 -13.06 0.29 -9.15
C THR A 486 -12.33 -0.83 -8.42
N VAL A 487 -12.79 -2.05 -8.67
CA VAL A 487 -12.04 -3.27 -8.35
C VAL A 487 -11.15 -3.61 -9.54
N LEU A 488 -9.93 -4.07 -9.25
CA LEU A 488 -8.89 -4.43 -10.20
C LEU A 488 -8.60 -5.94 -10.06
N PRO A 489 -9.48 -6.81 -10.60
CA PRO A 489 -9.33 -8.25 -10.42
C PRO A 489 -8.15 -8.78 -11.24
N GLY A 490 -7.37 -9.70 -10.64
CA GLY A 490 -6.18 -10.27 -11.29
C GLY A 490 -4.96 -9.36 -11.29
N VAL A 491 -5.13 -8.10 -10.90
CA VAL A 491 -4.04 -7.21 -10.55
C VAL A 491 -3.67 -7.54 -9.12
N ALA A 492 -2.48 -8.08 -8.91
CA ALA A 492 -1.94 -8.40 -7.61
C ALA A 492 -0.89 -7.37 -7.20
N ALA A 493 -0.65 -7.24 -5.89
CA ALA A 493 0.68 -6.88 -5.42
C ALA A 493 1.62 -7.96 -5.98
N THR A 494 2.64 -7.58 -6.73
CA THR A 494 3.55 -8.45 -7.50
C THR A 494 3.76 -9.81 -6.84
N LEU A 495 3.01 -10.83 -7.25
CA LEU A 495 2.96 -12.12 -6.56
C LEU A 495 3.99 -13.05 -7.18
N ILE A 496 5.26 -12.85 -6.82
CA ILE A 496 6.27 -13.91 -6.96
C ILE A 496 6.02 -14.89 -5.81
N ARG A 497 5.62 -16.11 -6.17
CA ARG A 497 4.82 -17.06 -5.36
C ARG A 497 5.41 -17.56 -4.03
N ASP A 498 6.64 -17.21 -3.66
CA ASP A 498 7.35 -17.89 -2.56
C ASP A 498 7.67 -17.04 -1.32
N ILE A 499 7.05 -15.86 -1.16
CA ILE A 499 7.42 -14.95 -0.06
C ILE A 499 6.20 -14.59 0.77
N SER A 500 6.02 -15.29 1.90
CA SER A 500 5.02 -14.99 2.92
C SER A 500 5.17 -13.58 3.54
N ASP A 501 6.31 -12.92 3.31
CA ASP A 501 6.62 -11.58 3.83
C ASP A 501 6.36 -10.42 2.85
N MET A 502 6.03 -10.69 1.57
CA MET A 502 5.75 -9.62 0.60
C MET A 502 4.33 -9.04 0.68
N ARG A 503 3.85 -8.76 1.90
CA ARG A 503 2.72 -7.82 2.07
C ARG A 503 3.04 -6.40 1.54
N ASN A 504 4.25 -6.13 1.04
CA ASN A 504 4.81 -4.80 0.82
C ASN A 504 5.11 -4.40 -0.64
N THR A 505 5.16 -5.30 -1.64
CA THR A 505 5.23 -4.91 -3.07
C THR A 505 3.82 -4.62 -3.61
N ARG A 506 3.14 -3.74 -2.88
CA ARG A 506 1.84 -3.17 -3.19
C ARG A 506 1.96 -2.33 -4.47
N SER A 507 0.83 -2.14 -5.16
CA SER A 507 0.71 -1.20 -6.27
C SER A 507 1.45 0.11 -5.97
N ALA A 508 2.06 0.74 -6.96
CA ALA A 508 2.50 2.13 -6.83
C ALA A 508 1.43 3.08 -7.35
N LEU A 509 1.39 4.28 -6.78
CA LEU A 509 0.38 5.28 -7.06
C LEU A 509 1.04 6.64 -7.21
N SER A 510 0.64 7.39 -8.21
CA SER A 510 1.09 8.76 -8.45
C SER A 510 -0.08 9.65 -8.89
N ILE A 511 0.00 10.92 -8.51
CA ILE A 511 -0.89 11.98 -8.99
C ILE A 511 0.01 13.06 -9.61
N SER A 512 -0.28 13.41 -10.85
CA SER A 512 0.44 14.44 -11.59
C SER A 512 -0.54 15.55 -11.97
N ARG A 513 -0.18 16.81 -11.73
CA ARG A 513 -0.93 17.96 -12.24
C ARG A 513 -0.34 18.39 -13.57
N MET A 514 -1.16 18.38 -14.60
CA MET A 514 -0.78 18.76 -15.96
C MET A 514 -0.70 20.30 -16.09
N PRO A 515 0.06 20.84 -17.06
CA PRO A 515 0.12 22.29 -17.30
C PRO A 515 -1.23 22.94 -17.60
N ASP A 516 -2.18 22.19 -18.15
CA ASP A 516 -3.55 22.63 -18.43
C ASP A 516 -4.50 22.54 -17.21
N GLY A 517 -3.97 22.17 -16.03
CA GLY A 517 -4.72 22.06 -14.78
C GLY A 517 -5.42 20.72 -14.57
N ARG A 518 -5.42 19.80 -15.55
CA ARG A 518 -5.93 18.44 -15.34
C ARG A 518 -5.09 17.69 -14.32
N GLN A 519 -5.71 16.81 -13.55
CA GLN A 519 -5.01 15.87 -12.69
C GLN A 519 -5.00 14.49 -13.36
N MET A 520 -3.84 13.87 -13.42
CA MET A 520 -3.67 12.51 -13.90
C MET A 520 -3.33 11.60 -12.73
N VAL A 521 -4.06 10.50 -12.61
CA VAL A 521 -3.86 9.48 -11.60
C VAL A 521 -3.34 8.24 -12.29
N LEU A 522 -2.16 7.80 -11.88
CA LEU A 522 -1.55 6.58 -12.39
C LEU A 522 -1.35 5.59 -11.25
N MET A 523 -1.98 4.43 -11.39
CA MET A 523 -1.75 3.26 -10.56
C MET A 523 -1.01 2.21 -11.38
N VAL A 524 0.01 1.60 -10.80
CA VAL A 524 0.77 0.52 -11.43
C VAL A 524 0.95 -0.66 -10.47
N GLY A 525 1.13 -1.87 -11.01
CA GLY A 525 1.38 -3.08 -10.25
C GLY A 525 1.75 -4.26 -11.17
N GLY A 526 1.54 -5.48 -10.68
CA GLY A 526 1.64 -6.71 -11.49
C GLY A 526 0.28 -7.35 -11.69
N ALA A 527 0.14 -8.12 -12.76
CA ALA A 527 -0.99 -9.01 -12.98
C ALA A 527 -0.46 -10.42 -13.21
N ASP A 528 -1.03 -11.42 -12.52
CA ASP A 528 -0.67 -12.84 -12.63
C ASP A 528 -1.81 -13.69 -13.23
N ARG A 529 -2.91 -13.02 -13.58
CA ARG A 529 -4.16 -13.58 -14.11
C ARG A 529 -4.78 -12.59 -15.07
N PRO A 530 -5.70 -13.02 -15.95
CA PRO A 530 -6.44 -12.11 -16.82
C PRO A 530 -6.99 -10.90 -16.05
N ALA A 531 -6.45 -9.72 -16.36
CA ALA A 531 -6.87 -8.44 -15.82
C ALA A 531 -7.79 -7.73 -16.81
N VAL A 532 -8.66 -6.86 -16.32
CA VAL A 532 -9.52 -6.07 -17.21
C VAL A 532 -8.71 -4.92 -17.81
N THR A 533 -8.73 -4.82 -19.14
CA THR A 533 -8.08 -3.78 -19.91
C THR A 533 -9.12 -2.93 -20.66
N THR A 534 -8.76 -1.70 -21.01
CA THR A 534 -9.61 -0.83 -21.82
C THR A 534 -9.52 -1.22 -23.31
N PRO A 535 -10.59 -1.03 -24.11
CA PRO A 535 -10.50 -1.18 -25.55
C PRO A 535 -9.44 -0.26 -26.16
N GLY A 536 -8.65 -0.77 -27.10
CA GLY A 536 -7.59 0.00 -27.77
C GLY A 536 -6.38 0.32 -26.89
N CYS A 537 -6.24 -0.30 -25.72
CA CYS A 537 -5.05 -0.15 -24.89
C CYS A 537 -3.80 -0.76 -25.54
N ALA A 538 -2.62 -0.36 -25.05
CA ALA A 538 -1.33 -0.78 -25.61
C ALA A 538 -1.13 -2.30 -25.66
N GLN A 539 -1.55 -3.01 -24.60
CA GLN A 539 -1.47 -4.46 -24.51
C GLN A 539 -2.74 -5.01 -23.84
N PRO A 540 -3.67 -5.60 -24.60
CA PRO A 540 -4.94 -6.08 -24.06
C PRO A 540 -4.85 -7.44 -23.37
N THR A 541 -3.81 -8.22 -23.67
CA THR A 541 -3.59 -9.59 -23.18
C THR A 541 -2.16 -9.79 -22.68
N PHE A 542 -1.92 -10.86 -21.93
CA PHE A 542 -0.58 -11.23 -21.47
C PHE A 542 0.36 -11.50 -22.65
N ALA A 543 1.63 -11.13 -22.50
CA ALA A 543 2.64 -11.26 -23.55
C ALA A 543 3.36 -12.64 -23.57
N GLY A 544 2.96 -13.56 -22.70
CA GLY A 544 3.45 -14.96 -22.67
C GLY A 544 4.12 -15.36 -21.36
N GLY A 545 4.41 -14.39 -20.51
CA GLY A 545 4.89 -14.54 -19.14
C GLY A 545 3.94 -15.20 -18.15
N ALA A 546 4.44 -15.54 -16.96
CA ALA A 546 3.58 -15.87 -15.82
C ALA A 546 2.98 -14.62 -15.16
N SER A 547 3.58 -13.45 -15.38
CA SER A 547 3.06 -12.16 -14.94
C SER A 547 3.44 -11.05 -15.92
N ASP A 548 2.55 -10.08 -16.06
CA ASP A 548 2.81 -8.84 -16.78
C ASP A 548 2.69 -7.65 -15.81
N GLY A 549 3.32 -6.53 -16.14
CA GLY A 549 2.99 -5.25 -15.53
C GLY A 549 1.53 -4.89 -15.80
N TYR A 550 0.89 -4.18 -14.87
CA TYR A 550 -0.45 -3.62 -15.07
C TYR A 550 -0.46 -2.17 -14.67
N LEU A 551 -1.11 -1.33 -15.48
CA LEU A 551 -1.33 0.06 -15.14
C LEU A 551 -2.78 0.48 -15.38
N THR A 552 -3.25 1.44 -14.59
CA THR A 552 -4.50 2.17 -14.80
C THR A 552 -4.22 3.66 -14.76
N LEU A 553 -4.71 4.37 -15.77
CA LEU A 553 -4.59 5.81 -15.94
C LEU A 553 -5.98 6.43 -15.90
N LEU A 554 -6.17 7.40 -14.99
CA LEU A 554 -7.38 8.20 -14.90
C LEU A 554 -7.06 9.67 -15.04
N GLU A 555 -7.99 10.40 -15.63
CA GLU A 555 -8.03 11.86 -15.62
C GLU A 555 -9.07 12.32 -14.60
N VAL A 556 -8.72 13.30 -13.79
CA VAL A 556 -9.61 13.98 -12.86
C VAL A 556 -9.69 15.44 -13.29
N LYS A 557 -10.86 15.83 -13.79
CA LYS A 557 -11.15 17.21 -14.18
C LYS A 557 -11.47 18.05 -12.94
N PRO A 558 -11.06 19.33 -12.92
CA PRO A 558 -11.39 20.27 -11.84
C PRO A 558 -12.90 20.49 -11.69
#